data_AF-A0A1R1XV54-F1
#
_entry.id   AF-A0A1R1XV54-F1
#
_cell.length_a   1.000
_cell.length_b   1.000
_cell.length_c   1.000
_cell.angle_alpha   90.00
_cell.angle_beta   90.00
_cell.angle_gamma   90.00
#
_symmetry.space_group_name_H-M   'P 1'
#
loop_
_entity.id
_entity.type
_entity.pdbx_description
1 polymer ?
#
loop_
_entity_poly.entity_id
_entity_poly.type
_entity_poly.pdbx_seq_one_letter_code
_entity_poly.pdbx_strand_id
1 'polypeptide(L)'
;MSHLIDRERSYALATITKAYRPTVSLDLICGELGFDTRDVAAEYLHGLGVNISGDGNSIDAKVAYPIIRRSMDKYAKVDIKGQI
;
A
#
# COMPACT_ATOMS: atom_id res chain seq x y z
N MET A 1 -3.24 2.52 17.08
CA MET A 1 -3.56 2.97 15.71
C MET A 1 -4.35 1.84 15.04
N SER A 2 -5.44 2.14 14.33
CA SER A 2 -6.43 1.13 13.90
C SER A 2 -5.86 0.16 12.87
N HIS A 3 -5.51 -1.06 13.30
CA HIS A 3 -5.00 -2.15 12.45
C HIS A 3 -5.86 -2.42 11.20
N LEU A 4 -7.14 -2.07 11.24
CA LEU A 4 -8.07 -2.15 10.10
C LEU A 4 -7.68 -1.20 8.96
N ILE A 5 -7.32 0.06 9.26
CA ILE A 5 -6.98 1.03 8.20
C ILE A 5 -5.74 0.57 7.44
N ASP A 6 -4.69 0.15 8.16
CA ASP A 6 -3.46 -0.29 7.51
C ASP A 6 -3.66 -1.57 6.69
N ARG A 7 -4.52 -2.47 7.19
CA ARG A 7 -4.94 -3.68 6.48
C ARG A 7 -5.63 -3.30 5.18
N GLU A 8 -6.71 -2.51 5.23
CA GLU A 8 -7.48 -2.13 4.05
C GLU A 8 -6.61 -1.38 3.03
N ARG A 9 -5.74 -0.48 3.49
CA ARG A 9 -4.78 0.21 2.61
C ARG A 9 -3.83 -0.77 1.91
N SER A 10 -3.35 -1.81 2.60
CA SER A 10 -2.50 -2.84 1.98
C SER A 10 -3.26 -3.67 0.94
N TYR A 11 -4.51 -4.07 1.20
CA TYR A 11 -5.35 -4.78 0.24
C TYR A 11 -5.67 -3.95 -1.00
N ALA A 12 -6.04 -2.67 -0.80
CA ALA A 12 -6.30 -1.74 -1.88
C ALA A 12 -5.03 -1.50 -2.73
N LEU A 13 -3.88 -1.25 -2.10
CA LEU A 13 -2.61 -1.05 -2.78
C LEU A 13 -2.18 -2.28 -3.59
N ALA A 14 -2.38 -3.49 -3.06
CA ALA A 14 -2.12 -4.73 -3.80
C ALA A 14 -3.04 -4.86 -5.04
N THR A 15 -4.27 -4.39 -4.94
CA THR A 15 -5.23 -4.38 -6.07
C THR A 15 -4.82 -3.36 -7.13
N ILE A 16 -4.48 -2.13 -6.72
CA ILE A 16 -4.01 -1.06 -7.60
C ILE A 16 -2.74 -1.50 -8.35
N THR A 17 -1.73 -2.01 -7.64
CA THR A 17 -0.46 -2.46 -8.27
C THR A 17 -0.61 -3.68 -9.17
N LYS A 18 -1.67 -4.48 -8.97
CA LYS A 18 -2.03 -5.56 -9.89
C LYS A 18 -2.72 -5.05 -11.16
N ALA A 19 -3.57 -4.03 -11.06
CA ALA A 19 -4.40 -3.52 -12.14
C ALA A 19 -3.66 -2.51 -13.05
N TYR A 20 -2.89 -1.58 -12.48
CA TYR A 20 -2.30 -0.43 -13.18
C TYR A 20 -0.81 -0.65 -13.55
N ARG A 21 -0.49 -1.79 -14.15
CA ARG A 21 0.89 -2.10 -14.59
C ARG A 21 1.26 -1.30 -15.86
N PRO A 22 2.54 -0.90 -16.06
CA PRO A 22 3.70 -1.27 -15.26
C PRO A 22 3.99 -0.35 -14.06
N THR A 23 3.40 0.84 -14.01
CA THR A 23 3.74 1.89 -13.05
C THR A 23 2.49 2.52 -12.46
N VAL A 24 2.54 2.84 -11.16
CA VAL A 24 1.46 3.56 -10.47
C VAL A 24 2.00 4.89 -9.97
N SER A 25 1.29 5.99 -10.22
CA SER A 25 1.67 7.30 -9.71
C SER A 25 1.41 7.43 -8.21
N LEU A 26 2.25 8.21 -7.54
CA LEU A 26 2.10 8.50 -6.12
C LEU A 26 0.83 9.32 -5.85
N ASP A 27 0.39 10.15 -6.80
CA ASP A 27 -0.86 10.91 -6.68
C ASP A 27 -2.09 10.00 -6.64
N LEU A 28 -2.12 8.94 -7.48
CA LEU A 28 -3.21 7.95 -7.45
C LEU A 28 -3.22 7.23 -6.10
N ILE A 29 -2.05 6.80 -5.63
CA ILE A 29 -1.91 6.11 -4.33
C ILE A 29 -2.37 7.04 -3.20
N CYS A 30 -1.97 8.30 -3.22
CA CYS A 30 -2.35 9.30 -2.23
C CYS A 30 -3.87 9.50 -2.19
N GLY A 31 -4.51 9.69 -3.34
CA GLY A 31 -5.96 9.91 -3.44
C GLY A 31 -6.78 8.67 -3.08
N GLU A 32 -6.47 7.51 -3.67
CA GLU A 32 -7.27 6.29 -3.51
C GLU A 32 -7.14 5.67 -2.11
N LEU A 33 -5.99 5.83 -1.44
CA LEU A 33 -5.76 5.29 -0.09
C LEU A 33 -6.04 6.32 1.02
N GLY A 34 -6.48 7.52 0.64
CA GLY A 34 -6.82 8.59 1.56
C GLY A 34 -5.65 9.03 2.43
N PHE A 35 -4.50 9.32 1.81
CA PHE A 35 -3.38 9.97 2.48
C PHE A 35 -3.51 11.49 2.33
N ASP A 36 -3.17 12.23 3.38
CA ASP A 36 -3.26 13.70 3.38
C ASP A 36 -2.22 14.35 2.44
N THR A 37 -1.03 13.74 2.36
CA THR A 37 0.06 14.22 1.50
C THR A 37 0.80 13.05 0.85
N ARG A 38 1.49 13.39 -0.25
CA ARG A 38 2.38 12.45 -0.95
C ARG A 38 3.50 11.93 -0.07
N ASP A 39 4.01 12.75 0.84
CA ASP A 39 5.10 12.37 1.75
C ASP A 39 4.64 11.28 2.71
N VAL A 40 3.42 11.38 3.25
CA VAL A 40 2.84 10.34 4.10
C VAL A 40 2.62 9.04 3.31
N ALA A 41 2.16 9.14 2.06
CA ALA A 41 2.04 7.98 1.18
C ALA A 41 3.41 7.34 0.88
N ALA A 42 4.45 8.16 0.66
CA ALA A 42 5.81 7.69 0.42
C ALA A 42 6.42 6.99 1.64
N GLU A 43 6.25 7.55 2.83
CA GLU A 43 6.67 6.93 4.10
C GLU A 43 5.99 5.57 4.31
N TYR A 44 4.69 5.49 4.01
CA TYR A 44 3.96 4.23 4.07
C TYR A 44 4.55 3.19 3.10
N LEU A 45 4.82 3.57 1.85
CA LEU A 45 5.43 2.69 0.84
C LEU A 45 6.83 2.23 1.25
N HIS A 46 7.66 3.13 1.76
CA HIS A 46 8.98 2.80 2.30
C HIS A 46 8.89 1.83 3.48
N GLY A 47 7.93 2.01 4.39
CA GLY A 47 7.66 1.08 5.48
C GLY A 47 7.25 -0.33 5.04
N LEU A 48 6.71 -0.46 3.82
CA LEU A 48 6.42 -1.75 3.19
C LEU A 48 7.63 -2.33 2.42
N GLY A 49 8.70 -1.57 2.24
CA GLY A 49 9.86 -1.94 1.40
C GLY A 49 9.65 -1.70 -0.09
N VAL A 50 8.69 -0.84 -0.47
CA VAL A 50 8.45 -0.45 -1.86
C VAL A 50 9.26 0.81 -2.16
N ASN A 51 10.08 0.76 -3.21
CA ASN A 51 10.88 1.92 -3.65
C ASN A 51 10.09 2.79 -4.61
N ILE A 52 10.20 4.10 -4.43
CA ILE A 52 9.72 5.11 -5.38
C ILE A 52 10.79 5.27 -6.47
N SER A 53 10.34 5.44 -7.71
CA SER A 53 11.18 5.71 -8.87
C SER A 53 12.02 6.98 -8.65
N GLY A 54 13.14 7.10 -9.36
CA GLY A 54 14.07 8.23 -9.22
C GLY A 54 13.46 9.60 -9.58
N ASP A 55 12.30 9.61 -10.23
CA ASP A 55 11.50 10.80 -10.50
C ASP A 55 10.63 11.26 -9.31
N GLY A 56 10.57 10.48 -8.23
CA GLY A 56 9.76 10.79 -7.04
C GLY A 56 8.24 10.72 -7.25
N ASN A 57 7.80 10.26 -8.42
CA ASN A 57 6.41 10.40 -8.86
C ASN A 57 5.65 9.09 -8.97
N SER A 58 6.36 7.95 -9.00
CA SER A 58 5.73 6.67 -9.28
C SER A 58 6.44 5.49 -8.61
N ILE A 59 5.76 4.35 -8.54
CA ILE A 59 6.34 3.06 -8.17
C ILE A 59 6.24 2.07 -9.34
N ASP A 60 7.20 1.15 -9.43
CA ASP A 60 7.07 -0.02 -10.31
C ASP A 60 6.04 -0.98 -9.72
N ALA A 61 4.88 -1.07 -10.36
CA ALA A 61 3.75 -1.87 -9.91
C ALA A 61 4.04 -3.38 -9.95
N LYS A 62 4.90 -3.81 -10.88
CA LYS A 62 5.29 -5.21 -11.06
C LYS A 62 6.19 -5.66 -9.92
N VAL A 63 7.14 -4.82 -9.49
CA VAL A 63 8.04 -5.08 -8.37
C VAL A 63 7.34 -4.88 -7.03
N ALA A 64 6.49 -3.86 -6.90
CA ALA A 64 5.79 -3.55 -5.66
C ALA A 64 4.76 -4.63 -5.27
N TYR A 65 3.98 -5.15 -6.23
CA TYR A 65 2.90 -6.11 -5.96
C TYR A 65 3.32 -7.30 -5.07
N PRO A 66 4.38 -8.07 -5.39
CA PRO A 66 4.80 -9.19 -4.54
C PRO A 66 5.31 -8.76 -3.16
N ILE A 67 5.88 -7.55 -3.02
CA ILE A 67 6.36 -7.00 -1.74
C ILE A 67 5.15 -6.69 -0.84
N ILE A 68 4.17 -5.95 -1.37
CA ILE A 68 2.94 -5.60 -0.67
C ILE A 68 2.17 -6.86 -0.27
N ARG A 69 2.04 -7.84 -1.17
CA ARG A 69 1.34 -9.08 -0.86
C ARG A 69 1.96 -9.83 0.32
N ARG A 70 3.28 -9.84 0.45
CA ARG A 70 3.96 -10.46 1.61
C ARG A 70 3.78 -9.66 2.88
N SER A 71 3.77 -8.33 2.80
CA SER A 71 3.57 -7.48 3.98
C SER A 71 2.19 -7.67 4.63
N MET A 72 1.22 -8.19 3.87
CA MET A 72 -0.14 -8.47 4.35
C MET A 72 -0.23 -9.70 5.25
N ASP A 73 0.74 -10.62 5.22
CA ASP A 73 0.73 -11.84 6.05
C ASP A 73 0.68 -11.51 7.55
N LYS A 74 1.19 -10.34 7.95
CA LYS A 74 1.11 -9.84 9.34
C LYS A 74 -0.33 -9.57 9.81
N TYR A 75 -1.28 -9.41 8.88
CA TYR A 75 -2.70 -9.22 9.17
C TYR A 75 -3.52 -10.51 9.11
N ALA A 76 -2.95 -11.63 8.65
CA ALA A 76 -3.67 -12.90 8.50
C ALA A 76 -4.11 -13.52 9.84
N LYS A 77 -3.50 -13.11 10.96
CA LYS A 77 -3.75 -13.63 12.31
C LYS A 77 -4.72 -12.79 13.16
N VAL A 78 -5.42 -11.80 12.60
CA VAL A 78 -6.40 -11.04 13.39
C VAL A 78 -7.68 -11.84 13.50
N ASP A 79 -7.74 -12.69 14.52
CA ASP A 79 -8.95 -13.36 14.98
C ASP A 79 -9.92 -12.29 15.50
N ILE A 80 -10.95 -11.95 14.72
CA ILE A 80 -12.06 -11.09 15.16
C ILE A 80 -12.91 -11.96 16.10
N LYS A 81 -12.41 -12.24 17.29
CA LYS A 81 -13.25 -12.79 18.36
C LYS A 81 -14.14 -11.68 18.89
N GLY A 82 -15.31 -11.55 18.25
CA GLY A 82 -16.58 -11.19 18.90
C GLY A 82 -16.59 -9.98 19.84
N GLN A 83 -16.16 -8.80 19.38
CA GLN A 83 -16.57 -7.54 20.00
C GLN A 83 -17.29 -6.69 18.94
N ILE A 84 -18.59 -6.99 18.81
CA ILE A 84 -19.63 -6.08 18.33
C ILE A 84 -20.48 -5.67 19.53
#